data_AF-A0A9W9ZSF0-F1
#
_entry.id   AF-A0A9W9ZSF0-F1
#
_cell.length_a   1.000
_cell.length_b   1.000
_cell.length_c   1.000
_cell.angle_alpha   90.00
_cell.angle_beta   90.00
_cell.angle_gamma   90.00
#
_symmetry.space_group_name_H-M   'P 1'
#
loop_
_entity.id
_entity.type
_entity.pdbx_description
1 polymer ?
#
loop_
_entity_poly.entity_id
_entity_poly.type
_entity_poly.pdbx_seq_one_letter_code
_entity_poly.pdbx_strand_id
1 'polypeptide(L)'
;MRCGGLNLKTVFAAVLLATTASVVLMAFKVHLGRLFAIREIGIVNETEMDTTMRVHKFDMRGNDVMVFLHVQKTGGSKFGSQLVSNLDVERPCHCSKKRSRNLLSKATKRTPKYKRVCHCFRPRSSKIWLFSRLHLGWPCGVHADWTEHQECVPKYMNKREGKNKRRTFVYITIIREPIARFLSEFSFVLNIGEMWRAATLRCNGRSPTYAELPACFERGNLSDVTLDEFLGCPWNLAFNRQTRMLADLRLVNCYNTTGMSPSKRGKLMLESAMKNLQEMPFFGLTEFQEASQYLFERTFGLKFAAPFTQLSDSQTRAGNALLKLNSSVLGQIKALNSLDIELYKFAKNLFLSA
;
A
#
# COMPACT_ATOMS: atom_id res chain seq x y z
N MET A 1 -55.61 13.24 -43.86
CA MET A 1 -54.54 13.56 -42.88
C MET A 1 -54.08 12.28 -42.19
N ARG A 2 -52.86 11.81 -42.48
CA ARG A 2 -51.90 11.17 -41.55
C ARG A 2 -50.80 10.51 -42.38
N CYS A 3 -49.62 11.13 -42.33
CA CYS A 3 -48.38 10.60 -42.84
C CYS A 3 -47.95 9.36 -42.05
N GLY A 4 -47.36 8.39 -42.75
CA GLY A 4 -46.59 7.31 -42.15
C GLY A 4 -45.30 7.83 -41.51
N GLY A 5 -44.84 7.15 -40.46
CA GLY A 5 -43.55 7.39 -39.82
C GLY A 5 -42.71 6.12 -39.82
N LEU A 6 -41.60 6.14 -40.56
CA LEU A 6 -40.56 5.11 -40.54
C LEU A 6 -39.89 5.02 -39.16
N ASN A 7 -39.62 3.81 -38.71
CA ASN A 7 -38.94 3.49 -37.46
C ASN A 7 -37.42 3.66 -37.64
N LEU A 8 -36.84 4.74 -37.08
CA LEU A 8 -35.42 5.10 -37.24
C LEU A 8 -34.61 4.68 -35.98
N LYS A 9 -34.03 3.47 -35.98
CA LYS A 9 -33.19 2.96 -34.87
C LYS A 9 -31.80 2.44 -35.27
N THR A 10 -31.25 2.93 -36.38
CA THR A 10 -29.89 2.57 -36.79
C THR A 10 -29.20 3.75 -37.43
N VAL A 11 -28.07 4.19 -36.86
CA VAL A 11 -27.16 5.15 -37.48
C VAL A 11 -25.85 4.41 -37.73
N PHE A 12 -25.34 4.51 -38.96
CA PHE A 12 -24.04 3.99 -39.35
C PHE A 12 -23.03 5.14 -39.34
N ALA A 13 -21.89 4.94 -38.68
CA ALA A 13 -20.75 5.85 -38.78
C ALA A 13 -19.74 5.25 -39.76
N ALA A 14 -19.28 6.04 -40.72
CA ALA A 14 -18.24 5.67 -41.68
C ALA A 14 -17.01 6.56 -41.46
N VAL A 15 -15.83 5.95 -41.44
CA VAL A 15 -14.54 6.67 -41.40
C VAL A 15 -13.83 6.42 -42.72
N LEU A 16 -13.44 7.51 -43.40
CA LEU A 16 -12.66 7.47 -44.63
C LEU A 16 -11.18 7.62 -44.27
N LEU A 17 -10.36 6.63 -44.58
CA LEU A 17 -8.90 6.75 -44.49
C LEU A 17 -8.34 6.74 -45.92
N ALA A 18 -7.74 7.87 -46.30
CA ALA A 18 -7.05 8.03 -47.57
C ALA A 18 -5.54 7.82 -47.35
N THR A 19 -4.96 6.86 -48.06
CA THR A 19 -3.52 6.82 -48.30
C THR A 19 -3.26 6.85 -49.80
N THR A 20 -2.04 7.19 -50.21
CA THR A 20 -1.67 7.58 -51.59
C THR A 20 -1.92 6.51 -52.67
N ALA A 21 -2.40 5.32 -52.32
CA ALA A 21 -2.66 4.25 -53.27
C ALA A 21 -4.05 3.59 -53.20
N SER A 22 -4.94 3.89 -52.23
CA SER A 22 -6.33 3.39 -52.21
C SER A 22 -7.20 4.04 -51.13
N VAL A 23 -8.53 4.05 -51.34
CA VAL A 23 -9.55 4.45 -50.35
C VAL A 23 -10.26 3.20 -49.82
N VAL A 24 -10.27 3.02 -48.50
CA VAL A 24 -11.01 1.93 -47.83
C VAL A 24 -12.12 2.53 -46.97
N LEU A 25 -13.36 2.09 -47.16
CA LEU A 25 -14.52 2.48 -46.37
C LEU A 25 -14.86 1.39 -45.35
N MET A 26 -14.81 1.71 -44.06
CA MET A 26 -15.32 0.83 -43.00
C MET A 26 -16.54 1.45 -42.31
N ALA A 27 -17.61 0.66 -42.15
CA ALA A 27 -18.84 1.06 -41.47
C ALA A 27 -19.03 0.26 -40.18
N PHE A 28 -19.29 0.94 -39.07
CA PHE A 28 -19.60 0.30 -37.78
C PHE A 28 -21.04 0.60 -37.34
N LYS A 29 -21.64 -0.36 -36.63
CA LYS A 29 -23.00 -0.26 -36.07
C LYS A 29 -22.92 0.13 -34.59
N VAL A 30 -23.49 1.28 -34.21
CA VAL A 30 -23.47 1.78 -32.82
C VAL A 30 -24.89 1.88 -32.26
N HIS A 31 -25.08 1.51 -30.98
CA HIS A 31 -26.35 1.67 -30.26
C HIS A 31 -26.26 2.81 -29.24
N LEU A 32 -27.16 3.79 -29.37
CA LEU A 32 -27.18 5.03 -28.58
C LEU A 32 -28.10 4.87 -27.35
N GLY A 33 -27.52 4.88 -26.15
CA GLY A 33 -28.26 5.06 -24.88
C GLY A 33 -28.11 6.49 -24.36
N ARG A 34 -29.24 7.19 -24.18
CA ARG A 34 -29.49 8.49 -23.51
C ARG A 34 -28.36 9.55 -23.53
N LEU A 35 -28.55 10.57 -24.37
CA LEU A 35 -27.85 11.85 -24.30
C LEU A 35 -28.25 12.64 -23.04
N PHE A 36 -27.29 12.99 -22.20
CA PHE A 36 -27.40 14.09 -21.24
C PHE A 36 -26.73 15.33 -21.83
N ALA A 37 -27.39 16.49 -21.70
CA ALA A 37 -26.90 17.78 -22.15
C ALA A 37 -25.66 18.20 -21.35
N ILE A 38 -24.55 18.47 -22.05
CA ILE A 38 -23.33 19.04 -21.45
C ILE A 38 -23.52 20.55 -21.42
N ARG A 39 -23.63 21.10 -20.21
CA ARG A 39 -23.51 22.53 -19.93
C ARG A 39 -22.01 22.85 -19.87
N GLU A 40 -21.59 23.94 -20.51
CA GLU A 40 -20.20 24.42 -20.48
C GLU A 40 -19.68 24.52 -19.03
N ILE A 41 -18.55 23.84 -18.76
CA ILE A 41 -17.80 24.00 -17.51
C ILE A 41 -16.45 24.59 -17.90
N GLY A 42 -16.15 25.74 -17.29
CA GLY A 42 -14.97 26.55 -17.52
C GLY A 42 -13.66 25.79 -17.35
N ILE A 43 -12.69 26.23 -18.14
CA ILE A 43 -11.30 25.77 -18.13
C ILE A 43 -10.69 26.09 -16.77
N VAL A 44 -10.58 25.07 -15.92
CA VAL A 44 -9.64 25.07 -14.79
C VAL A 44 -8.35 24.47 -15.35
N ASN A 45 -7.25 25.22 -15.26
CA ASN A 45 -5.91 24.75 -15.63
C ASN A 45 -5.54 23.51 -14.79
N GLU A 46 -5.77 22.32 -15.34
CA GLU A 46 -5.11 21.11 -14.89
C GLU A 46 -3.67 21.16 -15.40
N THR A 47 -2.72 21.34 -14.49
CA THR A 47 -1.32 21.01 -14.76
C THR A 47 -1.26 19.56 -15.24
N GLU A 48 -0.78 19.35 -16.46
CA GLU A 48 -0.49 18.03 -17.04
C GLU A 48 0.17 17.12 -16.00
N MET A 49 -0.60 16.12 -15.56
CA MET A 49 -0.11 15.04 -14.72
C MET A 49 0.72 14.12 -15.62
N ASP A 50 2.04 14.29 -15.61
CA ASP A 50 2.99 13.41 -16.29
C ASP A 50 2.89 11.99 -15.68
N THR A 51 1.96 11.19 -16.19
CA THR A 51 1.73 9.77 -15.89
C THR A 51 2.66 8.88 -16.71
N THR A 52 3.95 9.19 -16.75
CA THR A 52 4.93 8.24 -17.25
C THR A 52 5.29 7.25 -16.15
N MET A 53 5.22 5.95 -16.46
CA MET A 53 5.80 4.88 -15.64
C MET A 53 7.16 5.34 -15.12
N ARG A 54 7.32 5.49 -13.81
CA ARG A 54 8.59 6.00 -13.24
C ARG A 54 9.65 4.92 -13.41
N VAL A 55 10.43 5.00 -14.48
CA VAL A 55 11.56 4.10 -14.70
C VAL A 55 12.68 4.50 -13.72
N HIS A 56 12.99 3.60 -12.79
CA HIS A 56 14.15 3.72 -11.89
C HIS A 56 14.97 2.44 -12.01
N LYS A 57 15.87 2.36 -12.99
CA LYS A 57 16.74 1.18 -13.14
C LYS A 57 17.56 0.99 -11.86
N PHE A 58 17.29 -0.08 -11.12
CA PHE A 58 17.85 -0.28 -9.78
C PHE A 58 19.33 -0.64 -9.84
N ASP A 59 20.18 0.18 -9.23
CA ASP A 59 21.62 -0.10 -9.18
C ASP A 59 21.98 -1.04 -8.01
N MET A 60 21.84 -2.33 -8.25
CA MET A 60 22.17 -3.40 -7.31
C MET A 60 23.65 -3.40 -6.90
N ARG A 61 24.57 -3.01 -7.79
CA ARG A 61 26.02 -3.03 -7.53
C ARG A 61 26.53 -1.72 -6.92
N GLY A 62 25.86 -0.59 -7.17
CA GLY A 62 26.20 0.71 -6.62
C GLY A 62 25.62 0.97 -5.24
N ASN A 63 24.86 2.06 -5.10
CA ASN A 63 24.48 2.62 -3.80
C ASN A 63 22.97 2.65 -3.52
N ASP A 64 22.14 2.11 -4.42
CA ASP A 64 20.69 2.07 -4.23
C ASP A 64 20.30 1.07 -3.15
N VAL A 65 19.48 1.50 -2.19
CA VAL A 65 18.92 0.65 -1.14
C VAL A 65 17.41 0.68 -1.28
N MET A 66 16.83 -0.45 -1.68
CA MET A 66 15.38 -0.64 -1.72
C MET A 66 14.83 -0.71 -0.30
N VAL A 67 13.89 0.17 0.05
CA VAL A 67 13.29 0.25 1.38
C VAL A 67 11.83 -0.16 1.29
N PHE A 68 11.49 -1.32 1.83
CA PHE A 68 10.11 -1.80 1.80
C PHE A 68 9.33 -1.33 3.04
N LEU A 69 8.48 -0.32 2.85
CA LEU A 69 7.52 0.18 3.85
C LEU A 69 6.32 -0.78 3.89
N HIS A 70 6.27 -1.61 4.92
CA HIS A 70 5.25 -2.65 5.06
C HIS A 70 4.08 -2.16 5.91
N VAL A 71 3.04 -1.64 5.26
CA VAL A 71 1.76 -1.32 5.93
C VAL A 71 1.04 -2.61 6.35
N GLN A 72 0.44 -2.62 7.54
CA GLN A 72 -0.23 -3.82 8.01
C GLN A 72 -1.40 -4.22 7.11
N LYS A 73 -1.48 -5.52 6.85
CA LYS A 73 -2.59 -6.20 6.17
C LYS A 73 -2.78 -5.87 4.69
N THR A 74 -1.76 -5.32 4.04
CA THR A 74 -1.72 -5.07 2.60
C THR A 74 -1.06 -6.20 1.80
N GLY A 75 -1.07 -7.44 2.28
CA GLY A 75 -0.36 -8.53 1.61
C GLY A 75 1.19 -8.45 1.66
N GLY A 76 1.75 -7.47 2.36
CA GLY A 76 3.21 -7.24 2.39
C GLY A 76 4.06 -8.39 2.93
N SER A 77 3.49 -9.36 3.65
CA SER A 77 4.22 -10.60 4.01
C SER A 77 4.47 -11.50 2.79
N LYS A 78 3.52 -11.59 1.85
CA LYS A 78 3.67 -12.32 0.58
C LYS A 78 4.67 -11.59 -0.30
N PHE A 79 4.45 -10.29 -0.55
CA PHE A 79 5.35 -9.48 -1.37
C PHE A 79 6.79 -9.43 -0.81
N GLY A 80 6.96 -9.21 0.50
CA GLY A 80 8.29 -9.26 1.12
C GLY A 80 8.98 -10.61 0.95
N SER A 81 8.23 -11.72 0.93
CA SER A 81 8.78 -13.04 0.60
C SER A 81 9.23 -13.12 -0.85
N GLN A 82 8.48 -12.51 -1.79
CA GLN A 82 8.89 -12.45 -3.19
C GLN A 82 10.24 -11.72 -3.35
N LEU A 83 10.40 -10.57 -2.69
CA LEU A 83 11.65 -9.80 -2.73
C LEU A 83 12.90 -10.58 -2.26
N VAL A 84 12.75 -11.49 -1.29
CA VAL A 84 13.92 -12.19 -0.71
C VAL A 84 14.14 -13.60 -1.26
N SER A 85 13.20 -14.18 -2.01
CA SER A 85 13.37 -15.55 -2.50
C SER A 85 12.89 -15.82 -3.91
N ASN A 86 12.34 -14.82 -4.59
CA ASN A 86 11.86 -14.99 -5.95
C ASN A 86 12.47 -13.96 -6.92
N LEU A 87 13.29 -13.02 -6.47
CA LEU A 87 14.02 -12.14 -7.37
C LEU A 87 15.20 -12.88 -8.01
N ASP A 88 15.27 -12.80 -9.34
CA ASP A 88 16.40 -13.29 -10.13
C ASP A 88 17.49 -12.21 -10.15
N VAL A 89 18.51 -12.40 -9.31
CA VAL A 89 19.60 -11.45 -9.08
C VAL A 89 20.92 -12.20 -9.00
N GLU A 90 22.02 -11.55 -9.41
CA GLU A 90 23.37 -12.14 -9.44
C GLU A 90 23.77 -12.83 -8.12
N ARG A 91 23.33 -12.27 -6.99
CA ARG A 91 23.50 -12.88 -5.68
C ARG A 91 22.15 -13.02 -4.96
N PRO A 92 21.53 -14.21 -5.00
CA PRO A 92 20.28 -14.46 -4.27
C PRO A 92 20.44 -14.26 -2.77
N CYS A 93 19.36 -13.87 -2.09
CA CYS A 93 19.38 -13.78 -0.63
C CYS A 93 19.45 -15.18 0.01
N HIS A 94 20.25 -15.32 1.06
CA HIS A 94 20.32 -16.57 1.80
C HIS A 94 19.33 -16.58 2.97
N CYS A 95 18.30 -17.43 2.92
CA CYS A 95 17.24 -17.50 3.93
C CYS A 95 17.37 -18.75 4.83
N SER A 96 17.28 -18.54 6.15
CA SER A 96 17.26 -19.61 7.16
C SER A 96 16.08 -19.48 8.12
N LYS A 97 15.63 -20.61 8.69
CA LYS A 97 14.66 -20.63 9.79
C LYS A 97 15.42 -20.56 11.12
N LYS A 98 15.33 -19.44 11.83
CA LYS A 98 15.94 -19.28 13.17
C LYS A 98 14.90 -19.45 14.26
N ARG A 99 15.23 -20.15 15.35
CA ARG A 99 14.35 -20.27 16.53
C ARG A 99 14.13 -18.88 17.14
N SER A 100 12.88 -18.49 17.37
CA SER A 100 12.56 -17.22 18.03
C SER A 100 13.00 -17.28 19.48
N ARG A 101 13.94 -16.41 19.86
CA ARG A 101 14.44 -16.25 21.24
C ARG A 101 13.55 -15.34 22.09
N ASN A 102 12.23 -15.33 21.87
CA ASN A 102 11.33 -14.49 22.67
C ASN A 102 11.29 -15.00 24.12
N LEU A 103 11.99 -14.29 25.01
CA LEU A 103 12.04 -14.58 26.45
C LEU A 103 10.69 -14.42 27.18
N LEU A 104 9.71 -13.76 26.56
CA LEU A 104 8.36 -13.56 27.11
C LEU A 104 7.36 -14.69 26.81
N SER A 105 7.72 -15.74 26.06
CA SER A 105 6.78 -16.84 25.77
C SER A 105 6.82 -17.99 26.79
N LYS A 106 7.47 -17.83 27.95
CA LYS A 106 7.53 -18.91 28.96
C LYS A 106 6.17 -19.27 29.58
N ALA A 107 5.14 -18.43 29.43
CA ALA A 107 3.84 -18.65 30.07
C ALA A 107 2.78 -19.37 29.19
N THR A 108 3.05 -19.66 27.91
CA THR A 108 2.08 -20.39 27.07
C THR A 108 2.75 -21.53 26.30
N LYS A 109 2.23 -22.76 26.48
CA LYS A 109 2.61 -24.00 25.77
C LYS A 109 2.33 -23.90 24.26
N ARG A 110 3.00 -23.00 23.54
CA ARG A 110 2.94 -22.90 22.09
C ARG A 110 4.27 -23.34 21.48
N THR A 111 4.16 -24.17 20.46
CA THR A 111 5.23 -24.72 19.62
C THR A 111 6.36 -23.72 19.34
N PRO A 112 7.62 -24.18 19.19
CA PRO A 112 8.76 -23.30 18.91
C PRO A 112 8.47 -22.42 17.70
N LYS A 113 8.35 -21.10 17.91
CA LYS A 113 8.08 -20.17 16.82
C LYS A 113 9.37 -19.96 16.02
N TYR A 114 9.44 -20.49 14.80
CA TYR A 114 10.57 -20.23 13.90
C TYR A 114 10.33 -18.93 13.14
N LYS A 115 11.34 -18.06 13.07
CA LYS A 115 11.33 -16.84 12.27
C LYS A 115 12.23 -17.05 11.05
N ARG A 116 11.68 -16.80 9.85
CA ARG A 116 12.47 -16.72 8.62
C ARG A 116 13.32 -15.45 8.64
N VAL A 117 14.62 -15.60 8.46
CA VAL A 117 15.58 -14.49 8.36
C VAL A 117 16.41 -14.71 7.10
N CYS A 118 16.53 -13.67 6.29
CA CYS A 118 17.25 -13.70 5.02
C CYS A 118 18.43 -12.73 5.04
N HIS A 119 19.48 -13.03 4.27
CA HIS A 119 20.65 -12.21 4.14
C HIS A 119 20.77 -11.74 2.68
N CYS A 120 20.36 -10.50 2.43
CA CYS A 120 20.29 -9.87 1.10
C CYS A 120 21.43 -8.87 0.95
N PHE A 121 22.57 -9.34 0.44
CA PHE A 121 23.76 -8.53 0.25
C PHE A 121 24.04 -8.33 -1.23
N ARG A 122 24.74 -7.24 -1.55
CA ARG A 122 25.15 -6.92 -2.90
C ARG A 122 26.06 -8.03 -3.46
N PRO A 123 26.11 -8.18 -4.80
CA PRO A 123 27.11 -9.03 -5.42
C PRO A 123 28.52 -8.67 -4.94
N ARG A 124 29.31 -9.69 -4.61
CA ARG A 124 30.73 -9.56 -4.22
C ARG A 124 31.00 -8.62 -3.02
N SER A 125 30.01 -8.38 -2.16
CA SER A 125 30.11 -7.44 -1.05
C SER A 125 29.21 -7.82 0.12
N SER A 126 29.52 -7.39 1.34
CA SER A 126 28.66 -7.56 2.53
C SER A 126 27.70 -6.38 2.74
N LYS A 127 27.65 -5.43 1.80
CA LYS A 127 26.72 -4.28 1.84
C LYS A 127 25.30 -4.69 1.50
N ILE A 128 24.34 -4.00 2.08
CA ILE A 128 22.90 -4.21 1.97
C ILE A 128 22.38 -3.46 0.75
N TRP A 129 21.49 -4.12 0.00
CA TRP A 129 20.67 -3.48 -1.04
C TRP A 129 19.17 -3.48 -0.68
N LEU A 130 18.73 -4.28 0.30
CA LEU A 130 17.33 -4.40 0.71
C LEU A 130 17.13 -4.10 2.19
N PHE A 131 16.42 -3.02 2.50
CA PHE A 131 15.93 -2.71 3.82
C PHE A 131 14.50 -3.24 3.98
N SER A 132 14.36 -4.41 4.62
CA SER A 132 13.04 -5.04 4.81
C SER A 132 12.97 -5.90 6.06
N ARG A 133 11.75 -6.24 6.50
CA ARG A 133 11.47 -7.11 7.64
C ARG A 133 12.23 -8.44 7.59
N LEU A 134 12.23 -9.10 6.44
CA LEU A 134 12.81 -10.44 6.30
C LEU A 134 14.34 -10.41 6.28
N HIS A 135 14.95 -9.27 5.90
CA HIS A 135 16.40 -9.10 5.96
C HIS A 135 16.89 -8.58 7.32
N LEU A 136 16.35 -7.44 7.77
CA LEU A 136 16.88 -6.67 8.89
C LEU A 136 16.05 -6.81 10.17
N GLY A 137 14.86 -7.42 10.11
CA GLY A 137 13.88 -7.33 11.18
C GLY A 137 13.24 -5.95 11.21
N TRP A 138 13.12 -5.35 12.39
CA TRP A 138 12.43 -4.09 12.60
C TRP A 138 13.36 -3.03 13.24
N PRO A 139 14.49 -2.70 12.59
CA PRO A 139 15.48 -1.80 13.18
C PRO A 139 14.95 -0.39 13.44
N CYS A 140 13.90 0.04 12.72
CA CYS A 140 13.26 1.35 12.86
C CYS A 140 11.91 1.31 13.58
N GLY A 141 11.53 0.17 14.18
CA GLY A 141 10.21 -0.02 14.77
C GLY A 141 9.38 -1.09 14.04
N VAL A 142 8.49 -1.75 14.78
CA VAL A 142 7.59 -2.76 14.22
C VAL A 142 6.61 -2.08 13.28
N HIS A 143 6.65 -2.44 12.00
CA HIS A 143 5.85 -1.78 10.95
C HIS A 143 6.04 -0.25 10.92
N ALA A 144 7.31 0.17 11.01
CA ALA A 144 7.68 1.58 10.93
C ALA A 144 7.06 2.26 9.70
N ASP A 145 6.45 3.41 9.92
CA ASP A 145 5.78 4.20 8.89
C ASP A 145 6.75 5.08 8.08
N TRP A 146 6.23 5.87 7.14
CA TRP A 146 7.01 6.80 6.34
C TRP A 146 7.82 7.77 7.21
N THR A 147 7.20 8.33 8.25
CA THR A 147 7.84 9.29 9.15
C THR A 147 8.99 8.63 9.91
N GLU A 148 8.77 7.45 10.47
CA GLU A 148 9.79 6.67 11.17
C GLU A 148 10.94 6.27 10.23
N HIS A 149 10.62 5.83 9.02
CA HIS A 149 11.61 5.43 8.03
C HIS A 149 12.52 6.60 7.60
N GLN A 150 11.94 7.75 7.27
CA GLN A 150 12.71 8.93 6.85
C GLN A 150 13.68 9.39 7.94
N GLU A 151 13.31 9.27 9.22
CA GLU A 151 14.21 9.61 10.32
C GLU A 151 15.29 8.53 10.58
N CYS A 152 14.93 7.25 10.48
CA CYS A 152 15.73 6.15 10.98
C CYS A 152 16.61 5.47 9.93
N VAL A 153 16.10 5.21 8.73
CA VAL A 153 16.78 4.37 7.72
C VAL A 153 18.16 4.93 7.35
N PRO A 154 18.33 6.24 7.05
CA PRO A 154 19.65 6.80 6.74
C PRO A 154 20.63 6.64 7.91
N LYS A 155 20.18 6.91 9.15
CA LYS A 155 21.01 6.80 10.36
C LYS A 155 21.46 5.35 10.59
N TYR A 156 20.53 4.40 10.46
CA TYR A 156 20.83 2.97 10.60
C TYR A 156 21.85 2.50 9.57
N MET A 157 21.64 2.83 8.30
CA MET A 157 22.53 2.40 7.21
C MET A 157 23.92 3.04 7.32
N ASN A 158 24.00 4.32 7.69
CA ASN A 158 25.27 5.00 7.92
C ASN A 158 26.04 4.42 9.12
N LYS A 159 25.32 4.06 10.20
CA LYS A 159 25.93 3.39 11.37
C LYS A 159 26.48 2.01 11.00
N ARG A 160 25.76 1.27 10.15
CA ARG A 160 26.11 -0.12 9.80
C ARG A 160 27.22 -0.25 8.75
N GLU A 161 27.32 0.69 7.82
CA GLU A 161 28.20 0.55 6.64
C GLU A 161 29.10 1.77 6.36
N GLY A 162 29.13 2.73 7.29
CA GLY A 162 29.92 3.95 7.23
C GLY A 162 29.17 5.17 6.67
N LYS A 163 29.58 6.35 7.16
CA LYS A 163 28.98 7.68 6.87
C LYS A 163 29.35 8.25 5.49
N ASN A 164 30.47 7.83 4.89
CA ASN A 164 31.03 8.46 3.68
C ASN A 164 30.45 7.93 2.36
N LYS A 165 29.23 7.36 2.37
CA LYS A 165 28.59 6.84 1.16
C LYS A 165 27.29 7.57 0.90
N ARG A 166 27.18 8.22 -0.26
CA ARG A 166 25.91 8.73 -0.78
C ARG A 166 25.06 7.51 -1.17
N ARG A 167 23.97 7.29 -0.43
CA ARG A 167 23.00 6.20 -0.67
C ARG A 167 21.72 6.79 -1.22
N THR A 168 21.15 6.13 -2.21
CA THR A 168 19.81 6.44 -2.72
C THR A 168 18.83 5.48 -2.03
N PHE A 169 17.89 6.00 -1.25
CA PHE A 169 16.86 5.18 -0.63
C PHE A 169 15.64 5.12 -1.54
N VAL A 170 15.39 3.94 -2.09
CA VAL A 170 14.33 3.67 -3.06
C VAL A 170 13.15 3.07 -2.31
N TYR A 171 12.20 3.92 -1.91
CA TYR A 171 11.04 3.48 -1.14
C TYR A 171 10.00 2.79 -2.01
N ILE A 172 9.48 1.68 -1.50
CA ILE A 172 8.38 0.93 -2.11
C ILE A 172 7.38 0.48 -1.06
N THR A 173 6.13 0.26 -1.48
CA THR A 173 5.08 -0.25 -0.59
C THR A 173 4.05 -1.12 -1.34
N ILE A 174 3.12 -1.70 -0.59
CA ILE A 174 1.93 -2.36 -1.14
C ILE A 174 0.70 -1.75 -0.48
N ILE A 175 -0.28 -1.38 -1.29
CA ILE A 175 -1.57 -0.82 -0.91
C ILE A 175 -2.65 -1.90 -1.08
N ARG A 176 -3.77 -1.72 -0.37
CA ARG A 176 -4.93 -2.61 -0.43
C ARG A 176 -6.22 -1.82 -0.37
N GLU A 177 -7.28 -2.37 -0.93
CA GLU A 177 -8.64 -1.85 -0.76
C GLU A 177 -8.94 -1.66 0.76
N PRO A 178 -9.35 -0.46 1.20
CA PRO A 178 -9.40 -0.09 2.62
C PRO A 178 -10.30 -0.96 3.48
N ILE A 179 -11.47 -1.35 2.98
CA ILE A 179 -12.43 -2.14 3.74
C ILE A 179 -11.89 -3.56 3.93
N ALA A 180 -11.37 -4.17 2.87
CA ALA A 180 -10.72 -5.47 2.92
C ALA A 180 -9.48 -5.45 3.83
N ARG A 181 -8.70 -4.36 3.79
CA ARG A 181 -7.54 -4.14 4.67
C ARG A 181 -7.95 -4.07 6.14
N PHE A 182 -8.97 -3.28 6.46
CA PHE A 182 -9.52 -3.12 7.80
C PHE A 182 -10.06 -4.44 8.35
N LEU A 183 -10.91 -5.14 7.59
CA LEU A 183 -11.46 -6.44 8.01
C LEU A 183 -10.39 -7.51 8.17
N SER A 184 -9.33 -7.46 7.34
CA SER A 184 -8.18 -8.33 7.52
C SER A 184 -7.40 -8.03 8.79
N GLU A 185 -7.36 -6.77 9.24
CA GLU A 185 -6.78 -6.36 10.52
C GLU A 185 -7.60 -6.85 11.69
N PHE A 186 -8.90 -6.60 11.69
CA PHE A 186 -9.81 -7.11 12.71
C PHE A 186 -9.72 -8.64 12.83
N SER A 187 -9.78 -9.36 11.69
CA SER A 187 -9.59 -10.81 11.65
C SER A 187 -8.22 -11.25 12.19
N PHE A 188 -7.18 -10.44 12.01
CA PHE A 188 -5.86 -10.74 12.56
C PHE A 188 -5.84 -10.61 14.08
N VAL A 189 -6.42 -9.53 14.61
CA VAL A 189 -6.51 -9.27 16.05
C VAL A 189 -7.25 -10.42 16.74
N LEU A 190 -8.41 -10.81 16.22
CA LEU A 190 -9.18 -11.96 16.70
C LEU A 190 -8.38 -13.28 16.71
N ASN A 191 -7.69 -13.59 15.61
CA ASN A 191 -7.01 -14.89 15.48
C ASN A 191 -5.70 -14.98 16.27
N ILE A 192 -5.03 -13.86 16.48
CA ILE A 192 -3.72 -13.81 17.14
C ILE A 192 -3.88 -13.47 18.63
N GLY A 193 -4.94 -12.76 19.00
CA GLY A 193 -5.16 -12.23 20.33
C GLY A 193 -4.26 -11.06 20.68
N GLU A 194 -3.69 -10.38 19.68
CA GLU A 194 -2.78 -9.24 19.85
C GLU A 194 -2.90 -8.30 18.64
N MET A 195 -2.39 -7.09 18.81
CA MET A 195 -2.24 -6.07 17.80
C MET A 195 -0.73 -5.81 17.61
N TRP A 196 -0.32 -4.59 17.26
CA TRP A 196 1.10 -4.25 17.16
C TRP A 196 1.48 -3.28 18.28
N ARG A 197 1.22 -3.65 19.54
CA ARG A 197 1.46 -2.78 20.71
C ARG A 197 2.93 -2.36 20.86
N ALA A 198 3.85 -3.15 20.32
CA ALA A 198 5.28 -2.85 20.30
C ALA A 198 5.71 -1.88 19.17
N ALA A 199 4.77 -1.33 18.39
CA ALA A 199 5.07 -0.27 17.43
C ALA A 199 5.54 0.98 18.17
N THR A 200 6.63 1.59 17.70
CA THR A 200 7.26 2.73 18.36
C THR A 200 6.58 4.06 18.02
N LEU A 201 5.98 4.15 16.83
CA LEU A 201 5.21 5.31 16.36
C LEU A 201 6.00 6.62 16.50
N ARG A 202 7.32 6.57 16.26
CA ARG A 202 8.20 7.70 16.49
C ARG A 202 7.95 8.82 15.49
N CYS A 203 7.83 10.03 16.01
CA CYS A 203 7.73 11.25 15.21
C CYS A 203 8.43 12.37 15.98
N ASN A 204 9.23 13.18 15.29
CA ASN A 204 10.09 14.19 15.90
C ASN A 204 10.97 13.63 17.04
N GLY A 205 11.59 12.46 16.81
CA GLY A 205 12.54 11.89 17.76
C GLY A 205 11.95 11.27 19.03
N ARG A 206 10.63 11.17 19.18
CA ARG A 206 9.98 10.51 20.34
C ARG A 206 8.74 9.70 19.96
N SER A 207 8.35 8.78 20.83
CA SER A 207 7.06 8.08 20.76
C SER A 207 5.94 8.97 21.31
N PRO A 208 4.67 8.73 20.92
CA PRO A 208 3.52 9.44 21.49
C PRO A 208 3.39 9.15 22.99
N THR A 209 2.94 10.15 23.73
CA THR A 209 2.53 9.99 25.14
C THR A 209 1.16 9.34 25.22
N TYR A 210 0.78 8.85 26.40
CA TYR A 210 -0.56 8.30 26.63
C TYR A 210 -1.68 9.34 26.38
N ALA A 211 -1.42 10.61 26.67
CA ALA A 211 -2.37 11.70 26.39
C ALA A 211 -2.59 11.95 24.89
N GLU A 212 -1.55 11.72 24.06
CA GLU A 212 -1.63 11.89 22.61
C GLU A 212 -2.23 10.66 21.91
N LEU A 213 -1.97 9.46 22.44
CA LEU A 213 -2.48 8.22 21.90
C LEU A 213 -2.76 7.19 23.01
N PRO A 214 -3.97 7.23 23.61
CA PRO A 214 -4.42 6.23 24.58
C PRO A 214 -4.50 4.82 23.97
N ALA A 215 -4.38 3.82 24.83
CA ALA A 215 -4.59 2.43 24.43
C ALA A 215 -6.08 2.16 24.17
N CYS A 216 -6.41 1.48 23.07
CA CYS A 216 -7.79 1.05 22.81
C CYS A 216 -8.28 -0.08 23.71
N PHE A 217 -7.37 -0.97 24.10
CA PHE A 217 -7.72 -2.17 24.85
C PHE A 217 -6.67 -2.40 25.93
N GLU A 218 -7.13 -2.37 27.19
CA GLU A 218 -6.30 -2.63 28.37
C GLU A 218 -6.03 -4.12 28.59
N ARG A 219 -6.93 -5.00 28.10
CA ARG A 219 -6.77 -6.45 28.17
C ARG A 219 -5.60 -6.96 27.32
N GLY A 220 -4.83 -7.89 27.86
CA GLY A 220 -3.66 -8.46 27.16
C GLY A 220 -4.03 -9.29 25.93
N ASN A 221 -5.07 -10.11 26.02
CA ASN A 221 -5.56 -10.97 24.95
C ASN A 221 -6.77 -10.33 24.26
N LEU A 222 -6.78 -10.31 22.94
CA LEU A 222 -7.87 -9.75 22.10
C LEU A 222 -8.56 -10.82 21.24
N SER A 223 -8.48 -12.10 21.61
CA SER A 223 -9.07 -13.18 20.81
C SER A 223 -10.60 -13.19 20.81
N ASP A 224 -11.20 -12.44 21.73
CA ASP A 224 -12.63 -12.31 21.99
C ASP A 224 -13.16 -10.89 21.70
N VAL A 225 -12.34 -9.99 21.13
CA VAL A 225 -12.78 -8.62 20.83
C VAL A 225 -13.90 -8.61 19.80
N THR A 226 -15.02 -7.98 20.11
CA THR A 226 -16.13 -7.83 19.17
C THR A 226 -15.83 -6.77 18.12
N LEU A 227 -16.54 -6.81 16.99
CA LEU A 227 -16.40 -5.77 15.97
C LEU A 227 -16.84 -4.40 16.50
N ASP A 228 -17.88 -4.37 17.34
CA ASP A 228 -18.38 -3.14 17.95
C ASP A 228 -17.36 -2.54 18.92
N GLU A 229 -16.72 -3.35 19.76
CA GLU A 229 -15.59 -2.89 20.60
C GLU A 229 -14.42 -2.38 19.74
N PHE A 230 -14.14 -3.05 18.62
CA PHE A 230 -13.06 -2.65 17.72
C PHE A 230 -13.34 -1.32 17.01
N LEU A 231 -14.60 -1.08 16.64
CA LEU A 231 -15.07 0.18 16.04
C LEU A 231 -15.25 1.28 17.08
N GLY A 232 -15.59 0.92 18.32
CA GLY A 232 -15.92 1.84 19.40
C GLY A 232 -14.73 2.61 19.98
N CYS A 233 -13.50 2.17 19.74
CA CYS A 233 -12.31 2.91 20.18
C CYS A 233 -11.94 4.04 19.21
N PRO A 234 -12.00 5.33 19.61
CA PRO A 234 -11.63 6.45 18.74
C PRO A 234 -10.14 6.46 18.33
N TRP A 235 -9.30 5.84 19.16
CA TRP A 235 -7.84 5.80 18.99
C TRP A 235 -7.36 4.59 18.19
N ASN A 236 -8.27 3.84 17.56
CA ASN A 236 -7.90 2.62 16.85
C ASN A 236 -7.05 2.93 15.62
N LEU A 237 -5.77 2.53 15.68
CA LEU A 237 -4.80 2.71 14.61
C LEU A 237 -5.14 1.93 13.32
N ALA A 238 -6.18 1.10 13.32
CA ALA A 238 -6.73 0.48 12.12
C ALA A 238 -7.41 1.50 11.20
N PHE A 239 -7.92 2.61 11.73
CA PHE A 239 -8.58 3.67 10.97
C PHE A 239 -7.57 4.47 10.16
N ASN A 240 -7.87 4.69 8.88
CA ASN A 240 -7.05 5.46 7.94
C ASN A 240 -5.56 5.07 8.01
N ARG A 241 -5.28 3.78 8.19
CA ARG A 241 -3.94 3.27 8.46
C ARG A 241 -3.00 3.57 7.31
N GLN A 242 -3.43 3.35 6.07
CA GLN A 242 -2.57 3.52 4.89
C GLN A 242 -2.19 5.00 4.75
N THR A 243 -3.17 5.89 4.89
CA THR A 243 -2.97 7.34 4.88
C THR A 243 -2.00 7.77 5.98
N ARG A 244 -2.28 7.40 7.24
CA ARG A 244 -1.42 7.75 8.38
C ARG A 244 0.01 7.24 8.18
N MET A 245 0.18 6.00 7.70
CA MET A 245 1.49 5.39 7.58
C MET A 245 2.31 5.83 6.36
N LEU A 246 1.67 6.45 5.37
CA LEU A 246 2.34 6.97 4.18
C LEU A 246 2.54 8.49 4.25
N ALA A 247 1.79 9.18 5.11
CA ALA A 247 1.96 10.60 5.36
C ALA A 247 3.25 10.91 6.15
N ASP A 248 3.76 12.12 5.97
CA ASP A 248 4.68 12.74 6.91
C ASP A 248 3.88 13.34 8.07
N LEU A 249 3.86 12.63 9.20
CA LEU A 249 3.10 13.01 10.38
C LEU A 249 3.63 14.28 11.05
N ARG A 250 4.85 14.72 10.71
CA ARG A 250 5.41 15.98 11.24
C ARG A 250 4.62 17.19 10.74
N LEU A 251 4.03 17.10 9.55
CA LEU A 251 3.16 18.13 8.96
C LEU A 251 1.86 18.35 9.76
N VAL A 252 1.50 17.38 10.59
CA VAL A 252 0.28 17.40 11.39
C VAL A 252 0.57 17.33 12.89
N ASN A 253 1.71 17.81 13.38
CA ASN A 253 2.07 17.76 14.80
C ASN A 253 2.11 16.34 15.38
N CYS A 254 2.56 15.37 14.59
CA CYS A 254 2.69 13.97 15.00
C CYS A 254 1.35 13.40 15.47
N TYR A 255 1.30 12.83 16.67
CA TYR A 255 0.08 12.26 17.27
C TYR A 255 -0.70 13.26 18.13
N ASN A 256 -0.20 14.49 18.29
CA ASN A 256 -0.94 15.52 19.00
C ASN A 256 -2.05 16.07 18.12
N THR A 257 -3.31 15.83 18.52
CA THR A 257 -4.50 16.25 17.78
C THR A 257 -5.08 17.59 18.25
N THR A 258 -4.56 18.22 19.30
CA THR A 258 -5.12 19.47 19.86
C THR A 258 -4.83 20.70 19.00
N GLY A 259 -3.75 20.68 18.22
CA GLY A 259 -3.31 21.83 17.43
C GLY A 259 -4.03 22.06 16.09
N MET A 260 -4.98 21.20 15.70
CA MET A 260 -5.72 21.34 14.44
C MET A 260 -7.02 20.56 14.41
N SER A 261 -8.01 21.04 13.64
CA SER A 261 -9.28 20.32 13.48
C SER A 261 -9.09 18.96 12.79
N PRO A 262 -9.93 17.95 13.09
CA PRO A 262 -9.84 16.63 12.47
C PRO A 262 -9.90 16.68 10.93
N SER A 263 -10.73 17.56 10.36
CA SER A 263 -10.84 17.75 8.91
C SER A 263 -9.55 18.29 8.29
N LYS A 264 -8.98 19.37 8.87
CA LYS A 264 -7.71 19.94 8.38
C LYS A 264 -6.57 18.93 8.51
N ARG A 265 -6.52 18.22 9.65
CA ARG A 265 -5.55 17.15 9.89
C ARG A 265 -5.65 16.04 8.86
N GLY A 266 -6.86 15.54 8.61
CA GLY A 266 -7.12 14.49 7.63
C GLY A 266 -6.69 14.87 6.23
N LYS A 267 -7.06 16.09 5.79
CA LYS A 267 -6.68 16.64 4.49
C LYS A 267 -5.16 16.70 4.30
N LEU A 268 -4.43 17.27 5.27
CA LEU A 268 -2.96 17.36 5.20
C LEU A 268 -2.28 15.99 5.19
N MET A 269 -2.78 15.02 5.99
CA MET A 269 -2.27 13.65 5.95
C MET A 269 -2.52 12.99 4.59
N LEU A 270 -3.71 13.17 4.01
CA LEU A 270 -4.07 12.60 2.72
C LEU A 270 -3.22 13.16 1.58
N GLU A 271 -3.10 14.49 1.51
CA GLU A 271 -2.25 15.17 0.52
C GLU A 271 -0.79 14.71 0.64
N SER A 272 -0.27 14.62 1.87
CA SER A 272 1.08 14.10 2.10
C SER A 272 1.24 12.64 1.67
N ALA A 273 0.26 11.78 1.99
CA ALA A 273 0.31 10.36 1.63
C ALA A 273 0.25 10.16 0.11
N MET A 274 -0.62 10.89 -0.60
CA MET A 274 -0.72 10.87 -2.06
C MET A 274 0.60 11.32 -2.70
N LYS A 275 1.16 12.43 -2.24
CA LYS A 275 2.46 12.93 -2.71
C LYS A 275 3.58 11.91 -2.50
N ASN A 276 3.73 11.39 -1.28
CA ASN A 276 4.79 10.43 -0.97
C ASN A 276 4.63 9.13 -1.78
N LEU A 277 3.39 8.66 -1.98
CA LEU A 277 3.11 7.49 -2.79
C LEU A 277 3.43 7.72 -4.27
N GLN A 278 3.07 8.89 -4.80
CA GLN A 278 3.40 9.30 -6.17
C GLN A 278 4.92 9.43 -6.36
N GLU A 279 5.65 9.86 -5.33
CA GLU A 279 7.10 9.98 -5.35
C GLU A 279 7.84 8.63 -5.34
N MET A 280 7.24 7.57 -4.79
CA MET A 280 7.81 6.23 -4.82
C MET A 280 7.94 5.73 -6.27
N PRO A 281 9.09 5.19 -6.68
CA PRO A 281 9.23 4.59 -8.02
C PRO A 281 8.30 3.41 -8.25
N PHE A 282 7.87 2.74 -7.18
CA PHE A 282 6.93 1.62 -7.24
C PHE A 282 6.07 1.52 -5.99
N PHE A 283 4.79 1.23 -6.20
CA PHE A 283 3.94 0.58 -5.23
C PHE A 283 3.07 -0.47 -5.93
N GLY A 284 2.73 -1.54 -5.21
CA GLY A 284 1.83 -2.57 -5.72
C GLY A 284 0.43 -2.45 -5.11
N LEU A 285 -0.54 -3.08 -5.76
CA LEU A 285 -1.89 -3.26 -5.23
C LEU A 285 -2.15 -4.74 -4.92
N THR A 286 -2.74 -5.01 -3.76
CA THR A 286 -3.02 -6.39 -3.31
C THR A 286 -3.96 -7.11 -4.28
N GLU A 287 -4.86 -6.37 -4.90
CA GLU A 287 -5.89 -6.81 -5.84
C GLU A 287 -5.34 -7.07 -7.25
N PHE A 288 -4.09 -6.67 -7.53
CA PHE A 288 -3.47 -6.74 -8.85
C PHE A 288 -2.05 -7.31 -8.77
N GLN A 289 -1.90 -8.54 -8.29
CA GLN A 289 -0.59 -9.15 -8.02
C GLN A 289 0.27 -9.29 -9.29
N GLU A 290 -0.29 -9.77 -10.40
CA GLU A 290 0.44 -9.96 -11.66
C GLU A 290 0.85 -8.61 -12.29
N ALA A 291 -0.06 -7.63 -12.32
CA ALA A 291 0.27 -6.28 -12.76
C ALA A 291 1.31 -5.62 -11.84
N SER A 292 1.26 -5.87 -10.53
CA SER A 292 2.26 -5.37 -9.58
C SER A 292 3.62 -6.00 -9.82
N GLN A 293 3.69 -7.28 -10.21
CA GLN A 293 4.93 -7.90 -10.65
C GLN A 293 5.46 -7.20 -11.90
N TYR A 294 4.62 -7.07 -12.93
CA TYR A 294 5.01 -6.42 -14.18
C TYR A 294 5.58 -5.03 -13.96
N LEU A 295 4.87 -4.18 -13.21
CA LEU A 295 5.33 -2.81 -12.91
C LEU A 295 6.63 -2.81 -12.11
N PHE A 296 6.78 -3.67 -11.10
CA PHE A 296 8.04 -3.77 -10.35
C PHE A 296 9.21 -4.12 -11.28
N GLU A 297 9.03 -5.12 -12.15
CA GLU A 297 10.08 -5.57 -13.05
C GLU A 297 10.47 -4.48 -14.05
N ARG A 298 9.48 -3.75 -14.59
CA ARG A 298 9.70 -2.66 -15.55
C ARG A 298 10.33 -1.43 -14.89
N THR A 299 9.83 -1.02 -13.73
CA THR A 299 10.38 0.09 -12.94
C THR A 299 11.86 -0.15 -12.67
N PHE A 300 12.21 -1.33 -12.12
CA PHE A 300 13.55 -1.58 -11.58
C PHE A 300 14.53 -2.24 -12.55
N GLY A 301 14.07 -2.76 -13.69
CA GLY A 301 14.89 -3.59 -14.58
C GLY A 301 15.33 -4.89 -13.91
N LEU A 302 14.51 -5.41 -12.98
CA LEU A 302 14.71 -6.68 -12.27
C LEU A 302 13.65 -7.68 -12.73
N LYS A 303 13.87 -8.97 -12.47
CA LYS A 303 12.91 -10.03 -12.80
C LYS A 303 12.62 -10.91 -11.60
N PHE A 304 11.38 -11.42 -11.53
CA PHE A 304 11.07 -12.52 -10.63
C PHE A 304 11.19 -13.85 -11.39
N ALA A 305 11.71 -14.88 -10.72
CA ALA A 305 11.92 -16.20 -11.30
C ALA A 305 10.60 -16.95 -11.53
N ALA A 306 9.63 -16.77 -10.64
CA ALA A 306 8.28 -17.33 -10.74
C ALA A 306 7.21 -16.23 -10.76
N PRO A 307 6.11 -16.42 -11.52
CA PRO A 307 5.03 -15.44 -11.58
C PRO A 307 4.31 -15.30 -10.24
N PHE A 308 3.80 -14.10 -9.99
CA PHE A 308 2.93 -13.84 -8.85
C PHE A 308 1.56 -14.46 -9.09
N THR A 309 0.90 -14.87 -8.01
CA THR A 309 -0.43 -15.47 -8.06
C THR A 309 -1.44 -14.59 -7.35
N GLN A 310 -2.56 -14.31 -8.01
CA GLN A 310 -3.70 -13.63 -7.40
C GLN A 310 -4.49 -14.63 -6.53
N LEU A 311 -4.92 -14.17 -5.36
CA LEU A 311 -5.92 -14.89 -4.56
C LEU A 311 -7.28 -14.24 -4.84
N SER A 312 -8.32 -15.05 -5.00
CA SER A 312 -9.69 -14.56 -5.09
C SER A 312 -10.16 -14.03 -3.75
N ASP A 313 -11.17 -13.15 -3.75
CA ASP A 313 -11.73 -12.59 -2.50
C ASP A 313 -12.23 -13.68 -1.56
N SER A 314 -12.87 -14.73 -2.10
CA SER A 314 -13.33 -15.90 -1.35
C SER A 314 -12.20 -16.68 -0.65
N GLN A 315 -10.98 -16.63 -1.18
CA GLN A 315 -9.79 -17.22 -0.56
C GLN A 315 -9.20 -16.32 0.53
N THR A 316 -9.63 -15.06 0.62
CA THR A 316 -9.14 -14.14 1.66
C THR A 316 -10.06 -14.10 2.87
N ARG A 317 -9.45 -13.94 4.05
CA ARG A 317 -10.22 -13.73 5.30
C ARG A 317 -11.11 -12.50 5.24
N ALA A 318 -10.68 -11.48 4.50
CA ALA A 318 -11.41 -10.23 4.36
C ALA A 318 -12.68 -10.41 3.54
N GLY A 319 -12.62 -11.11 2.40
CA GLY A 319 -13.79 -11.43 1.59
C GLY A 319 -14.83 -12.22 2.39
N ASN A 320 -14.40 -13.22 3.15
CA ASN A 320 -15.31 -13.99 4.02
C ASN A 320 -15.92 -13.16 5.16
N ALA A 321 -15.20 -12.16 5.68
CA ALA A 321 -15.73 -11.26 6.71
C ALA A 321 -16.74 -10.27 6.11
N LEU A 322 -16.47 -9.76 4.90
CA LEU A 322 -17.32 -8.78 4.22
C LEU A 322 -18.74 -9.32 3.99
N LEU A 323 -18.87 -10.60 3.63
CA LEU A 323 -20.17 -11.28 3.41
C LEU A 323 -21.07 -11.33 4.65
N LYS A 324 -20.51 -11.10 5.85
CA LYS A 324 -21.24 -11.17 7.12
C LYS A 324 -21.67 -9.80 7.65
N LEU A 325 -21.28 -8.71 6.98
CA LEU A 325 -21.57 -7.36 7.46
C LEU A 325 -22.93 -6.88 6.95
N ASN A 326 -23.70 -6.25 7.83
CA ASN A 326 -24.85 -5.47 7.42
C ASN A 326 -24.42 -4.10 6.85
N SER A 327 -25.35 -3.44 6.16
CA SER A 327 -25.10 -2.16 5.47
C SER A 327 -24.72 -1.02 6.42
N SER A 328 -25.27 -0.98 7.63
CA SER A 328 -24.99 0.05 8.64
C SER A 328 -23.54 -0.02 9.12
N VAL A 329 -23.09 -1.21 9.53
CA VAL A 329 -21.71 -1.46 9.96
C VAL A 329 -20.72 -1.19 8.83
N LEU A 330 -21.06 -1.60 7.59
CA LEU A 330 -20.24 -1.27 6.43
C LEU A 330 -20.12 0.25 6.21
N GLY A 331 -21.22 0.99 6.37
CA GLY A 331 -21.23 2.46 6.33
C GLY A 331 -20.31 3.08 7.38
N GLN A 332 -20.35 2.57 8.61
CA GLN A 332 -19.47 3.00 9.70
C GLN A 332 -17.99 2.75 9.39
N ILE A 333 -17.64 1.54 8.90
CA ILE A 333 -16.25 1.22 8.53
C ILE A 333 -15.77 2.14 7.39
N LYS A 334 -16.62 2.42 6.40
CA LYS A 334 -16.30 3.36 5.32
C LYS A 334 -16.04 4.76 5.85
N ALA A 335 -16.88 5.27 6.75
CA ALA A 335 -16.70 6.59 7.34
C ALA A 335 -15.38 6.70 8.14
N LEU A 336 -15.06 5.67 8.93
CA LEU A 336 -13.83 5.62 9.73
C LEU A 336 -12.56 5.43 8.88
N ASN A 337 -12.69 5.00 7.63
CA ASN A 337 -11.59 4.79 6.69
C ASN A 337 -11.71 5.68 5.43
N SER A 338 -12.37 6.84 5.55
CA SER A 338 -12.63 7.74 4.42
C SER A 338 -11.36 8.23 3.72
N LEU A 339 -10.31 8.57 4.47
CA LEU A 339 -9.03 9.00 3.89
C LEU A 339 -8.35 7.84 3.15
N ASP A 340 -8.39 6.63 3.69
CA ASP A 340 -7.84 5.45 3.01
C ASP A 340 -8.62 5.15 1.71
N ILE A 341 -9.94 5.40 1.67
CA ILE A 341 -10.77 5.26 0.45
C ILE A 341 -10.32 6.25 -0.62
N GLU A 342 -10.11 7.51 -0.26
CA GLU A 342 -9.63 8.53 -1.18
C GLU A 342 -8.19 8.24 -1.66
N LEU A 343 -7.30 7.84 -0.74
CA LEU A 343 -5.95 7.42 -1.07
C LEU A 343 -5.94 6.20 -2.01
N TYR A 344 -6.78 5.19 -1.75
CA TYR A 344 -6.84 4.00 -2.59
C TYR A 344 -7.37 4.32 -3.99
N LYS A 345 -8.38 5.21 -4.10
CA LYS A 345 -8.87 5.69 -5.40
C LYS A 345 -7.75 6.36 -6.19
N PHE A 346 -6.99 7.26 -5.55
CA PHE A 346 -5.82 7.89 -6.16
C PHE A 346 -4.76 6.86 -6.57
N ALA A 347 -4.37 5.98 -5.65
CA ALA A 347 -3.36 4.94 -5.89
C ALA A 347 -3.76 4.01 -7.04
N LYS A 348 -5.03 3.62 -7.11
CA LYS A 348 -5.55 2.77 -8.18
C LYS A 348 -5.53 3.47 -9.53
N ASN A 349 -5.92 4.73 -9.59
CA ASN A 349 -5.85 5.51 -10.82
C ASN A 349 -4.39 5.63 -11.30
N LEU A 350 -3.48 6.03 -10.41
CA LEU A 350 -2.06 6.15 -10.72
C LEU A 350 -1.46 4.81 -11.19
N PHE A 351 -1.83 3.70 -10.54
CA PHE A 351 -1.35 2.36 -10.88
C PHE A 351 -1.85 1.87 -12.25
N LEU A 352 -3.09 2.19 -12.61
CA LEU A 352 -3.69 1.76 -13.89
C LEU A 352 -3.33 2.69 -15.06
N SER A 353 -2.85 3.91 -14.76
CA SER A 353 -2.29 4.85 -15.73
C SER A 353 -0.79 4.68 -15.97
N ALA A 354 -0.12 3.80 -15.20
CA ALA A 354 1.33 3.59 -15.25
C ALA A 354 1.79 2.67 -16.38
#